data_AF-A0A1N6XLM0-F1
#
_entry.id   AF-A0A1N6XLM0-F1
#
_cell.length_a   1.000
_cell.length_b   1.000
_cell.length_c   1.000
_cell.angle_alpha   90.00
_cell.angle_beta   90.00
_cell.angle_gamma   90.00
#
_symmetry.space_group_name_H-M   'P 1'
#
loop_
_entity.id
_entity.type
_entity.pdbx_description
1 polymer ?
#
loop_
_entity_poly.entity_id
_entity_poly.type
_entity_poly.pdbx_seq_one_letter_code
_entity_poly.pdbx_strand_id
1 'polypeptide(L)'
;MALKNSVPRSLRGPVGLLSIVVALLGVIIGYIYVLFGISLYFKLIPQMESTMSTGESLIVLVTGIVFFVIGYAGWRGFNYFAY
;
A
#
# COMPACT_ATOMS: atom_id res chain seq x y z
N MET A 1 7.07 -25.53 -6.53
CA MET A 1 6.57 -26.06 -5.24
C MET A 1 5.80 -24.95 -4.53
N ALA A 2 4.57 -25.20 -4.11
CA ALA A 2 3.77 -24.19 -3.41
C ALA A 2 4.44 -23.83 -2.07
N LEU A 3 4.83 -22.56 -1.85
CA LEU A 3 5.35 -22.06 -0.56
C LEU A 3 4.45 -22.48 0.62
N LYS A 4 3.14 -22.64 0.39
CA LYS A 4 2.17 -23.18 1.35
C LYS A 4 2.60 -24.53 1.93
N ASN A 5 3.26 -25.40 1.17
CA ASN A 5 3.74 -26.71 1.63
C ASN A 5 5.08 -26.63 2.39
N SER A 6 5.81 -25.53 2.25
CA SER A 6 7.06 -25.25 2.96
C SER A 6 6.81 -24.63 4.35
N VAL A 7 5.64 -24.03 4.56
CA VAL A 7 5.29 -23.39 5.84
C VAL A 7 4.51 -24.38 6.73
N PRO A 8 4.97 -24.63 7.97
CA PRO A 8 4.26 -25.45 8.95
C PRO A 8 2.80 -25.04 9.12
N ARG A 9 1.90 -26.01 9.28
CA ARG A 9 0.44 -25.74 9.40
C ARG A 9 0.11 -24.76 10.54
N SER A 10 0.89 -24.73 11.62
CA SER A 10 0.71 -23.79 12.74
C SER A 10 1.03 -22.33 12.41
N LEU A 11 1.92 -22.08 11.44
CA LEU A 11 2.35 -20.72 11.06
C LEU A 11 1.48 -20.10 9.96
N ARG A 12 0.64 -20.89 9.27
CA ARG A 12 -0.24 -20.39 8.20
C ARG A 12 -1.25 -19.35 8.70
N GLY A 13 -1.84 -19.58 9.88
CA GLY A 13 -2.79 -18.65 10.50
C GLY A 13 -2.15 -17.29 10.85
N PRO A 14 -1.05 -17.25 11.63
CA PRO A 14 -0.33 -16.02 11.93
C PRO A 14 0.17 -15.27 10.69
N VAL A 15 0.71 -15.99 9.69
CA VAL A 15 1.19 -15.38 8.44
C VAL A 15 0.03 -14.79 7.64
N GLY A 16 -1.12 -15.46 7.59
CA GLY A 16 -2.34 -14.91 7.02
C GLY A 16 -2.74 -13.60 7.72
N LEU A 17 -2.76 -13.60 9.05
CA LEU A 17 -3.13 -12.41 9.83
C LEU A 17 -2.16 -11.23 9.62
N LEU A 18 -0.86 -11.48 9.57
CA LEU A 18 0.10 -10.44 9.20
C LEU A 18 -0.11 -9.94 7.77
N SER A 19 -0.45 -10.82 6.83
CA SER A 19 -0.71 -10.46 5.45
C SER A 19 -1.95 -9.56 5.29
N ILE A 20 -3.02 -9.79 6.08
CA ILE A 20 -4.19 -8.89 6.06
C ILE A 20 -3.87 -7.54 6.68
N VAL A 21 -3.04 -7.48 7.73
CA VAL A 21 -2.57 -6.21 8.30
C VAL A 21 -1.78 -5.41 7.26
N VAL A 22 -0.86 -6.06 6.54
CA VAL A 22 -0.11 -5.42 5.44
C VAL A 22 -1.06 -4.94 4.34
N ALA A 23 -2.09 -5.73 4.01
CA ALA A 23 -3.09 -5.34 3.01
C ALA A 23 -3.80 -4.05 3.40
N LEU A 24 -4.32 -3.99 4.63
CA LEU A 24 -5.05 -2.85 5.16
C LEU A 24 -4.16 -1.61 5.25
N LEU A 25 -2.95 -1.75 5.81
CA LEU A 25 -2.02 -0.62 5.92
C LEU A 25 -1.60 -0.09 4.55
N GLY A 26 -1.30 -0.96 3.59
CA GLY A 26 -0.95 -0.55 2.23
C GLY A 26 -2.08 0.22 1.55
N VAL A 27 -3.32 -0.22 1.72
CA VAL A 27 -4.50 0.48 1.16
C VAL A 27 -4.72 1.84 1.85
N ILE A 28 -4.68 1.89 3.18
CA ILE A 28 -4.93 3.13 3.93
C ILE A 28 -3.84 4.17 3.63
N ILE A 29 -2.57 3.79 3.74
CA ILE A 29 -1.44 4.69 3.49
C ILE A 29 -1.41 5.08 2.01
N GLY A 30 -1.61 4.12 1.10
CA GLY A 30 -1.66 4.39 -0.34
C GLY A 30 -2.76 5.40 -0.70
N TYR A 31 -3.95 5.24 -0.14
CA TYR A 31 -5.06 6.16 -0.35
C TYR A 31 -4.75 7.60 0.10
N ILE A 32 -4.19 7.75 1.30
CA ILE A 32 -3.80 9.06 1.83
C ILE A 32 -2.77 9.72 0.91
N TYR A 33 -1.72 8.99 0.53
CA TYR A 33 -0.66 9.52 -0.33
C TYR A 33 -1.15 9.86 -1.74
N VAL A 34 -2.02 9.04 -2.32
CA VAL A 34 -2.57 9.32 -3.65
C VAL A 34 -3.46 10.55 -3.62
N LEU A 35 -4.39 10.65 -2.67
CA LEU A 35 -5.25 11.84 -2.59
C LEU A 35 -4.45 13.11 -2.28
N PHE A 36 -3.48 13.01 -1.39
CA PHE A 36 -2.61 14.14 -1.06
C PHE A 36 -1.73 14.52 -2.26
N GLY A 37 -1.13 13.54 -2.92
CA GLY A 37 -0.32 13.75 -4.13
C GLY A 37 -1.11 14.35 -5.29
N ILE A 38 -2.35 13.92 -5.51
CA ILE A 38 -3.28 14.52 -6.50
C ILE A 38 -3.55 15.97 -6.12
N SER A 39 -3.86 16.23 -4.85
CA SER A 39 -4.15 17.58 -4.35
C SER A 39 -2.97 18.53 -4.55
N LEU A 40 -1.74 18.06 -4.32
CA LEU A 40 -0.52 18.82 -4.55
C LEU A 40 -0.25 19.03 -6.04
N TYR A 41 -0.35 17.97 -6.86
CA TYR A 41 -0.04 18.03 -8.29
C TYR A 41 -0.96 19.00 -9.04
N PHE A 42 -2.25 18.99 -8.72
CA PHE A 42 -3.24 19.89 -9.32
C PHE A 42 -3.39 21.22 -8.58
N LYS A 43 -2.56 21.49 -7.56
CA LYS A 43 -2.59 22.72 -6.76
C LYS A 43 -3.96 23.03 -6.16
N LEU A 44 -4.67 21.98 -5.71
CA LEU A 44 -6.00 22.09 -5.11
C LEU A 44 -5.98 22.72 -3.70
N ILE A 45 -4.79 22.85 -3.10
CA ILE A 45 -4.57 23.46 -1.78
C ILE A 45 -3.75 24.74 -1.98
N PRO A 46 -4.38 25.93 -2.02
CA PRO A 46 -3.71 27.19 -2.32
C PRO A 46 -2.57 27.53 -1.35
N GLN A 47 -2.68 27.11 -0.08
CA GLN A 47 -1.65 27.35 0.93
C GLN A 47 -0.35 26.58 0.68
N MET A 48 -0.37 25.56 -0.19
CA MET A 48 0.77 24.67 -0.46
C MET A 48 1.33 24.82 -1.88
N GLU A 49 0.86 25.79 -2.66
CA GLU A 49 1.22 25.92 -4.07
C GLU A 49 2.73 26.12 -4.31
N SER A 50 3.40 26.85 -3.42
CA SER A 50 4.84 27.13 -3.49
C SER A 50 5.68 26.17 -2.64
N THR A 51 5.05 25.24 -1.92
CA THR A 51 5.75 24.35 -0.98
C THR A 51 6.48 23.22 -1.69
N MET A 52 5.96 22.72 -2.82
CA MET A 52 6.54 21.63 -3.58
C MET A 52 6.44 21.89 -5.08
N SER A 53 7.48 21.51 -5.80
CA SER A 53 7.46 21.46 -7.26
C SER A 53 6.55 20.32 -7.75
N THR A 54 6.06 20.45 -8.99
CA THR A 54 5.24 19.43 -9.65
C THR A 54 5.92 18.06 -9.70
N GLY A 55 7.26 18.04 -9.86
CA GLY A 55 8.04 16.80 -9.84
C GLY A 55 8.02 16.11 -8.49
N GLU A 56 8.13 16.88 -7.40
CA GLU A 56 8.07 16.34 -6.05
C GLU A 56 6.65 15.85 -5.70
N SER A 57 5.60 16.54 -6.17
CA SER A 57 4.21 16.08 -6.01
C SER A 57 3.95 14.74 -6.73
N LEU A 58 4.54 14.55 -7.91
CA LEU A 58 4.50 13.27 -8.63
C LEU A 58 5.14 12.13 -7.83
N ILE A 59 6.24 12.40 -7.13
CA ILE A 59 6.89 11.40 -6.27
C ILE A 59 5.96 10.96 -5.15
N VAL A 60 5.25 11.90 -4.51
CA VAL A 60 4.25 11.57 -3.47
C VAL A 60 3.15 10.68 -4.03
N LEU A 61 2.64 11.01 -5.22
CA LEU A 61 1.58 10.23 -5.89
C LEU A 61 2.06 8.82 -6.24
N VAL A 62 3.24 8.69 -6.85
CA VAL A 62 3.86 7.39 -7.17
C VAL A 62 4.11 6.58 -5.91
N THR A 63 4.54 7.21 -4.82
CA THR A 63 4.72 6.54 -3.51
C THR A 63 3.40 5.94 -3.02
N GLY A 64 2.29 6.67 -3.14
CA GLY A 64 0.96 6.15 -2.83
C GLY A 64 0.57 4.93 -3.68
N ILE A 65 0.87 4.96 -4.99
CA ILE A 65 0.66 3.82 -5.89
C ILE A 65 1.49 2.61 -5.43
N VAL A 66 2.74 2.80 -5.05
CA VAL A 66 3.61 1.72 -4.53
C VAL A 66 2.99 1.09 -3.27
N PHE A 67 2.45 1.90 -2.35
CA PHE A 67 1.76 1.37 -1.18
C PHE A 67 0.50 0.56 -1.53
N PHE A 68 -0.25 0.94 -2.57
CA PHE A 68 -1.34 0.12 -3.07
C PHE A 68 -0.85 -1.23 -3.62
N VAL A 69 0.27 -1.25 -4.34
CA VAL A 69 0.86 -2.51 -4.83
C VAL A 69 1.27 -3.41 -3.66
N ILE A 70 1.86 -2.84 -2.61
CA ILE A 70 2.20 -3.57 -1.37
C ILE A 70 0.93 -4.09 -0.70
N GLY A 71 -0.12 -3.27 -0.60
CA GLY A 71 -1.41 -3.67 -0.04
C GLY A 71 -2.05 -4.82 -0.82
N TYR A 72 -1.99 -4.76 -2.16
CA TYR A 72 -2.45 -5.84 -3.03
C TYR A 72 -1.65 -7.13 -2.84
N ALA A 73 -0.32 -7.03 -2.66
CA ALA A 73 0.52 -8.18 -2.33
C ALA A 73 0.15 -8.79 -0.97
N GLY A 74 -0.14 -7.96 0.04
CA GLY A 74 -0.67 -8.40 1.34
C GLY A 74 -2.01 -9.15 1.20
N TRP A 75 -2.93 -8.61 0.39
CA TRP A 75 -4.21 -9.26 0.10
C TRP A 75 -4.03 -10.62 -0.58
N ARG A 76 -3.12 -10.71 -1.56
CA ARG A 76 -2.76 -11.98 -2.22
C ARG A 76 -2.14 -12.97 -1.24
N GLY A 77 -1.27 -12.50 -0.34
CA GLY A 77 -0.68 -13.30 0.73
C GLY A 77 -1.74 -13.86 1.68
N PHE A 78 -2.67 -13.02 2.13
CA PHE A 78 -3.79 -13.45 2.98
C PHE A 78 -4.60 -14.55 2.31
N ASN A 79 -5.02 -14.35 1.06
CA ASN A 79 -5.79 -15.37 0.34
C ASN A 79 -5.04 -16.67 0.12
N TYR A 80 -3.71 -16.62 0.05
CA TYR A 80 -2.87 -17.80 -0.16
C TYR A 80 -2.63 -18.62 1.11
N PHE A 81 -2.53 -17.95 2.28
CA PHE A 81 -2.21 -18.59 3.55
C PHE A 81 -3.44 -18.89 4.41
N ALA A 82 -4.49 -18.07 4.33
CA ALA A 82 -5.72 -18.23 5.10
C ALA A 82 -6.72 -19.20 4.44
N TYR A 83 -6.73 -19.29 3.10
CA TYR A 83 -7.52 -20.25 2.31
C TYR A 83 -6.58 -21.25 1.62
#